data_AF-A0A924S711-F1
#
_entry.id   AF-A0A924S711-F1
#
_cell.length_a   1.000
_cell.length_b   1.000
_cell.length_c   1.000
_cell.angle_alpha   90.00
_cell.angle_beta   90.00
_cell.angle_gamma   90.00
#
_symmetry.space_group_name_H-M   'P 1'
#
loop_
_entity.id
_entity.type
_entity.pdbx_description
1 polymer ?
#
loop_
_entity_poly.entity_id
_entity_poly.type
_entity_poly.pdbx_seq_one_letter_code
_entity_poly.pdbx_strand_id
1 'polypeptide(L)'
;AFAPGAVVADVSRQSEVSTSLVYKWRREALAEIGGGPAFAPAVLVDDPAPLASGAHPAIVVELAGGARVSINAAASATLIAATLRALR
;
A
#
# COMPACT_ATOMS: atom_id res chain seq x y z
N ALA A 1 2.49 7.14 -20.34
CA ALA A 1 1.46 8.06 -20.86
C ALA A 1 0.16 7.76 -20.12
N PHE A 2 -0.80 8.70 -20.03
CA PHE A 2 -2.11 8.36 -19.46
C PHE A 2 -2.79 7.28 -20.31
N ALA A 3 -3.73 6.54 -19.73
CA ALA A 3 -4.54 5.60 -20.49
C ALA A 3 -5.20 6.32 -21.69
N PRO A 4 -5.34 5.67 -22.86
CA PRO A 4 -6.04 6.26 -23.99
C PRO A 4 -7.44 6.77 -23.57
N GLY A 5 -7.72 8.04 -23.85
CA GLY A 5 -8.97 8.69 -23.46
C GLY A 5 -9.02 9.29 -22.05
N ALA A 6 -7.98 9.10 -21.23
CA ALA A 6 -7.92 9.72 -19.90
C ALA A 6 -7.70 11.23 -19.98
N VAL A 7 -8.50 11.97 -19.21
CA VAL A 7 -8.43 13.43 -19.09
C VAL A 7 -7.80 13.80 -17.76
N VAL A 8 -6.66 14.49 -17.79
CA VAL A 8 -5.88 14.85 -16.59
C VAL A 8 -6.69 15.69 -15.61
N ALA A 9 -7.59 16.56 -16.10
CA ALA A 9 -8.45 17.37 -15.25
C ALA A 9 -9.41 16.52 -14.41
N ASP A 10 -9.93 15.43 -14.96
CA ASP A 10 -10.85 14.54 -14.25
C ASP A 10 -10.10 13.72 -13.19
N VAL A 11 -8.91 13.24 -13.52
CA VAL A 11 -8.02 12.56 -12.57
C VAL A 11 -7.64 13.49 -11.41
N SER A 12 -7.25 14.73 -11.73
CA SER A 12 -6.94 15.75 -10.73
C SER A 12 -8.09 16.02 -9.78
N ARG A 13 -9.33 16.07 -10.29
CA ARG A 13 -10.53 16.26 -9.48
C ARG A 13 -10.81 15.06 -8.58
N GLN A 14 -10.73 13.85 -9.11
CA GLN A 14 -11.01 12.61 -8.36
C GLN A 14 -10.00 12.37 -7.24
N SER A 15 -8.74 12.76 -7.47
CA SER A 15 -7.65 12.56 -6.51
C SER A 15 -7.31 13.81 -5.69
N GLU A 16 -8.08 14.89 -5.83
CA GLU A 16 -7.89 16.17 -5.13
C GLU A 16 -6.48 16.77 -5.26
N VAL A 17 -5.87 16.63 -6.45
CA VAL A 17 -4.52 17.15 -6.75
C VAL A 17 -4.55 18.17 -7.87
N SER A 18 -3.68 19.17 -7.80
CA SER A 18 -3.51 20.10 -8.93
C SER A 18 -2.96 19.39 -10.17
N THR A 19 -3.41 19.80 -11.35
CA THR A 19 -2.91 19.27 -12.63
C THR A 19 -1.40 19.49 -12.79
N SER A 20 -0.88 20.61 -12.29
CA SER A 20 0.55 20.93 -12.26
C SER A 20 1.38 19.90 -11.48
N LEU A 21 0.83 19.36 -10.38
CA LEU A 21 1.51 18.35 -9.57
C LEU A 21 1.62 17.02 -10.32
N VAL A 22 0.59 16.64 -11.08
CA VAL A 22 0.61 15.45 -11.96
C VAL A 22 1.72 15.56 -13.02
N TYR A 23 1.86 16.73 -13.65
CA TYR A 23 2.94 16.96 -14.62
C TYR A 23 4.33 17.02 -13.98
N LYS A 24 4.44 17.57 -12.76
CA LYS A 24 5.69 17.59 -11.99
C LYS A 24 6.17 16.18 -11.68
N TRP A 25 5.32 15.34 -11.08
CA TRP A 25 5.66 13.96 -10.78
C TRP A 25 6.02 13.16 -12.02
N ARG A 26 5.33 13.38 -13.14
CA ARG A 26 5.69 12.74 -14.41
C ARG A 26 7.10 13.11 -14.86
N ARG A 27 7.48 14.38 -14.75
CA ARG A 27 8.83 14.83 -15.11
C ARG A 27 9.89 14.24 -14.19
N GLU A 28 9.62 14.21 -12.88
CA GLU A 28 10.51 13.61 -11.88
C GLU A 28 10.69 12.10 -12.15
N ALA A 29 9.60 11.38 -12.35
CA ALA A 29 9.59 9.96 -12.68
C ALA A 29 10.37 9.62 -13.96
N LEU A 30 10.27 10.47 -14.99
CA LEU A 30 11.02 10.29 -16.25
C LEU A 30 12.50 10.65 -16.10
N ALA A 31 12.84 11.59 -15.21
CA ALA A 31 14.22 11.95 -14.90
C ALA A 31 14.94 10.86 -14.07
N GLU A 32 14.21 10.09 -13.26
CA GLU A 32 14.73 8.99 -12.44
C GLU A 32 15.02 7.68 -13.20
N ILE A 33 14.74 7.63 -14.51
CA ILE A 33 15.05 6.48 -15.40
C ILE A 33 16.57 6.16 -15.48
N GLY A 34 17.43 7.01 -14.89
CA GLY A 34 18.86 6.74 -14.70
C GLY A 34 19.25 5.78 -13.56
N GLY A 35 18.29 5.16 -12.85
CA GLY A 35 18.58 4.13 -11.84
C GLY A 35 17.80 4.23 -10.52
N GLY A 36 16.80 5.11 -10.43
CA GLY A 36 15.89 5.22 -9.28
C GLY A 36 14.57 4.44 -9.49
N PRO A 37 13.71 4.36 -8.46
CA PRO A 37 12.40 3.71 -8.58
C PRO A 37 11.51 4.45 -9.58
N ALA A 38 11.33 3.87 -10.77
CA ALA A 38 10.51 4.44 -11.83
C ALA A 38 9.04 4.02 -11.72
N PHE A 39 8.13 4.91 -12.11
CA PHE A 39 6.70 4.56 -12.27
C PHE A 39 6.54 3.60 -13.46
N ALA A 40 6.16 2.35 -13.18
CA ALA A 40 5.77 1.37 -14.20
C ALA A 40 4.24 1.43 -14.44
N PRO A 41 3.77 1.20 -15.68
CA PRO A 41 2.34 1.07 -15.95
C PRO A 41 1.72 -0.03 -15.08
N ALA A 42 0.76 0.33 -14.23
CA ALA A 42 -0.05 -0.64 -13.51
C ALA A 42 -1.07 -1.24 -14.49
N VAL A 43 -0.93 -2.53 -14.78
CA VAL A 43 -1.95 -3.28 -15.52
C VAL A 43 -2.97 -3.74 -14.50
N LEU A 44 -4.19 -3.20 -14.58
CA LEU A 44 -5.35 -3.77 -13.89
C LEU A 44 -5.70 -5.07 -14.60
N VAL A 45 -5.19 -6.17 -14.08
CA VAL A 45 -5.73 -7.50 -14.39
C VAL A 45 -7.07 -7.56 -13.66
N ASP A 46 -8.13 -8.00 -14.34
CA ASP A 46 -9.40 -8.29 -13.65
C ASP A 46 -9.11 -9.11 -12.40
N ASP A 47 -9.60 -8.62 -11.26
CA ASP A 47 -9.23 -9.12 -9.95
C ASP A 47 -9.38 -10.65 -9.97
N PRO A 48 -8.30 -11.44 -9.77
CA PRO A 48 -8.50 -12.84 -9.47
C PRO A 48 -9.42 -12.86 -8.25
N ALA A 49 -10.55 -13.59 -8.36
CA ALA A 49 -11.62 -13.66 -7.36
C ALA A 49 -11.04 -13.43 -5.97
N PRO A 50 -11.53 -12.44 -5.21
CA PRO A 50 -10.79 -11.83 -4.11
C PRO A 50 -10.11 -12.93 -3.33
N LEU A 51 -8.78 -13.03 -3.44
CA LEU A 51 -8.00 -13.98 -2.66
C LEU A 51 -8.50 -13.76 -1.25
N ALA A 52 -9.24 -14.74 -0.71
CA ALA A 52 -10.03 -14.57 0.51
C ALA A 52 -9.15 -13.82 1.49
N SER A 53 -9.45 -12.52 1.69
CA SER A 53 -8.48 -11.53 2.18
C SER A 53 -7.73 -12.16 3.33
N GLY A 54 -6.51 -12.64 3.05
CA GLY A 54 -5.86 -13.63 3.89
C GLY A 54 -5.65 -12.95 5.22
N ALA A 55 -6.44 -13.34 6.23
CA ALA A 55 -6.82 -12.48 7.34
C ALA A 55 -5.67 -11.58 7.81
N HIS A 56 -5.62 -10.36 7.28
CA HIS A 56 -4.50 -9.47 7.55
C HIS A 56 -4.52 -9.19 9.06
N PRO A 57 -3.39 -9.30 9.75
CA PRO A 57 -3.37 -9.06 11.18
C PRO A 57 -3.81 -7.62 11.44
N ALA A 58 -4.74 -7.46 12.37
CA ALA A 58 -5.19 -6.15 12.83
C ALA A 58 -4.08 -5.39 13.56
N ILE A 59 -3.18 -6.13 14.23
CA ILE A 59 -2.03 -5.56 14.93
C ILE A 59 -0.81 -6.42 14.65
N VAL A 60 0.32 -5.75 14.40
CA VAL A 60 1.64 -6.37 14.27
C VAL A 60 2.57 -5.75 15.29
N VAL A 61 3.27 -6.58 16.07
CA VAL A 61 4.27 -6.16 17.05
C VAL A 61 5.61 -6.76 16.65
N GLU A 62 6.61 -5.91 16.46
CA GLU A 62 7.99 -6.30 16.20
C GLU A 62 8.79 -6.24 17.50
N LEU A 63 9.47 -7.34 17.84
CA LEU A 63 10.28 -7.46 19.06
C LEU A 63 11.77 -7.26 18.75
N ALA A 64 12.53 -6.86 19.77
CA ALA A 64 13.99 -6.85 19.69
C ALA A 64 14.49 -8.28 19.38
N GLY A 65 15.30 -8.43 18.33
CA GLY A 65 15.76 -9.74 17.83
C GLY A 65 15.03 -10.23 16.56
N GLY A 66 14.11 -9.43 16.01
CA GLY A 66 13.47 -9.71 14.72
C GLY A 66 12.31 -10.71 14.79
N ALA A 67 11.87 -11.08 16.00
CA ALA A 67 10.64 -11.83 16.19
C ALA A 67 9.42 -10.92 15.97
N ARG A 68 8.37 -11.47 15.37
CA ARG A 68 7.13 -10.75 15.03
C ARG A 68 5.91 -11.46 15.59
N VAL A 69 5.03 -10.71 16.23
CA VAL A 69 3.72 -11.18 16.69
C VAL A 69 2.64 -10.55 15.82
N SER A 70 1.77 -11.38 15.25
CA SER A 70 0.65 -10.95 14.40
C SER A 70 -0.66 -11.31 15.09
N ILE A 71 -1.53 -10.32 15.29
CA ILE A 71 -2.78 -10.44 16.04
C ILE A 71 -3.95 -10.23 15.09
N ASN A 72 -4.84 -11.20 15.01
CA ASN A 72 -6.06 -11.12 14.23
C ASN A 72 -7.11 -10.21 14.92
N ALA A 73 -7.98 -9.56 14.14
CA ALA A 73 -9.06 -8.72 14.64
C ALA A 73 -10.01 -9.45 15.63
N ALA A 74 -10.19 -10.76 15.46
CA ALA A 74 -11.05 -11.59 16.30
C ALA A 74 -10.33 -12.17 17.55
N ALA A 75 -9.05 -11.85 17.76
CA ALA A 75 -8.29 -12.37 18.88
C ALA A 75 -8.80 -11.79 20.22
N SER A 76 -8.97 -12.67 21.21
CA SER A 76 -9.38 -12.26 22.56
C SER A 76 -8.31 -11.41 23.25
N ALA A 77 -8.74 -10.31 23.88
CA ALA A 77 -7.86 -9.42 24.65
C ALA A 77 -7.08 -10.17 25.75
N THR A 78 -7.71 -11.15 26.41
CA THR A 78 -7.06 -11.95 27.46
C THR A 78 -5.92 -12.80 26.89
N LEU A 79 -6.13 -13.40 25.71
CA LEU A 79 -5.11 -14.17 25.01
C LEU A 79 -3.95 -13.25 24.59
N ILE A 80 -4.25 -12.09 24.00
CA ILE A 80 -3.25 -11.10 23.61
C ILE A 80 -2.39 -10.69 24.81
N ALA A 81 -3.02 -10.34 25.92
CA ALA A 81 -2.32 -9.91 27.13
C ALA A 81 -1.44 -11.02 27.71
N ALA A 82 -1.94 -12.26 27.77
CA ALA A 82 -1.17 -13.41 28.25
C ALA A 82 0.05 -13.68 27.36
N THR A 83 -0.12 -13.67 26.04
CA THR A 83 0.97 -13.86 25.08
C THR A 83 2.02 -12.76 25.21
N LEU A 84 1.62 -11.48 25.21
CA LEU A 84 2.57 -10.36 25.31
C LEU A 84 3.30 -10.35 26.66
N ARG A 85 2.65 -10.76 27.74
CA ARG A 85 3.30 -10.89 29.06
C ARG A 85 4.34 -12.01 29.09
N ALA A 86 4.11 -13.11 28.38
CA ALA A 86 5.06 -14.22 28.28
C ALA A 86 6.30 -13.91 27.41
N LEU A 87 6.22 -12.86 26.58
CA LEU A 87 7.30 -12.42 25.68
C LEU A 87 8.18 -11.30 26.25
N ARG A 88 7.83 -10.75 27.42
CA ARG A 88 8.61 -9.75 28.14
C ARG A 88 9.77 -10.41 28.88
#